data_AF-A0A7W0NWJ4-F1
#
_entry.id   AF-A0A7W0NWJ4-F1
#
_cell.length_a   1.000
_cell.length_b   1.000
_cell.length_c   1.000
_cell.angle_alpha   90.00
_cell.angle_beta   90.00
_cell.angle_gamma   90.00
#
_symmetry.space_group_name_H-M   'P 1'
#
loop_
_entity.id
_entity.type
_entity.pdbx_description
1 polymer ?
#
loop_
_entity_poly.entity_id
_entity_poly.type
_entity_poly.pdbx_seq_one_letter_code
_entity_poly.pdbx_strand_id
1 'polypeptide(L)'
;MSDIVNKLWGFCHTLRHDGIDYGDYIEQLTYLLFLKMADERGAELPEGCDWQTLKSKSGVALTDHYTDVLRRLRGRPGLLGDIFAQSESRFSNPVNLKRLIALIDEDVWSEMQ
;
A
#
# COMPACT_ATOMS: atom_id res chain seq x y z
N MET A 1 6.70 -12.40 15.09
CA MET A 1 7.35 -11.16 14.63
C MET A 1 8.19 -11.34 13.37
N SER A 2 8.98 -12.42 13.20
CA SER A 2 9.82 -12.57 11.99
C SER A 2 9.07 -13.03 10.74
N ASP A 3 7.98 -13.79 10.86
CA ASP A 3 7.40 -14.46 9.68
C ASP A 3 6.82 -13.51 8.63
N ILE A 4 6.02 -12.50 9.03
CA ILE A 4 5.46 -11.57 8.03
C ILE A 4 6.52 -10.65 7.42
N VAL A 5 7.46 -10.15 8.23
CA VAL A 5 8.58 -9.35 7.74
C VAL A 5 9.40 -10.16 6.74
N ASN A 6 9.66 -11.43 7.04
CA ASN A 6 10.34 -12.35 6.11
C ASN A 6 9.51 -12.62 4.85
N LYS A 7 8.19 -12.78 4.95
CA LYS A 7 7.32 -12.93 3.76
C LYS A 7 7.34 -11.66 2.89
N LEU A 8 7.29 -10.47 3.49
CA LEU A 8 7.34 -9.19 2.77
C LEU A 8 8.71 -8.99 2.10
N TRP A 9 9.81 -9.28 2.79
CA TRP A 9 11.14 -9.24 2.16
C TRP A 9 11.28 -10.31 1.06
N GLY A 10 10.73 -11.50 1.27
CA GLY A 10 10.65 -12.54 0.25
C GLY A 10 9.89 -12.09 -1.00
N PHE A 11 8.82 -11.32 -0.81
CA PHE A 11 8.02 -10.78 -1.92
C PHE A 11 8.76 -9.67 -2.69
N CYS A 12 9.64 -8.90 -2.05
CA CYS A 12 10.50 -7.92 -2.71
C CYS A 12 11.32 -8.54 -3.86
N HIS A 13 11.81 -9.78 -3.68
CA HIS A 13 12.54 -10.49 -4.73
C HIS A 13 11.68 -10.77 -5.96
N THR A 14 10.37 -11.02 -5.77
CA THR A 14 9.44 -11.24 -6.88
C THR A 14 9.24 -9.95 -7.67
N LEU A 15 9.04 -8.82 -6.99
CA LEU A 15 8.76 -7.52 -7.61
C LEU A 15 9.94 -6.96 -8.41
N ARG A 16 11.17 -7.34 -8.07
CA ARG A 16 12.37 -6.97 -8.83
C ARG A 16 12.31 -7.43 -10.29
N HIS A 17 11.70 -8.58 -10.55
CA HIS A 17 11.53 -9.07 -11.93
C HIS A 17 10.53 -8.24 -12.74
N ASP A 18 9.60 -7.54 -12.06
CA ASP A 18 8.62 -6.64 -12.67
C ASP A 18 9.11 -5.18 -12.73
N GLY A 19 10.39 -4.93 -12.46
CA GLY A 19 11.02 -3.61 -12.60
C GLY A 19 10.89 -2.68 -11.39
N ILE A 20 10.34 -3.16 -10.27
CA ILE A 20 10.28 -2.40 -9.01
C ILE A 20 11.58 -2.62 -8.25
N ASP A 21 12.35 -1.57 -8.02
CA ASP A 21 13.57 -1.66 -7.24
C ASP A 21 13.31 -1.71 -5.72
N TYR A 22 14.36 -1.88 -4.92
CA TYR A 22 14.21 -1.95 -3.46
C TYR A 22 13.69 -0.65 -2.83
N GLY A 23 14.10 0.50 -3.37
CA GLY A 23 13.67 1.80 -2.85
C GLY A 23 12.19 2.03 -3.14
N ASP A 24 11.80 1.82 -4.40
CA ASP A 24 10.42 1.86 -4.86
C ASP A 24 9.55 0.89 -4.05
N TYR A 25 10.01 -0.35 -3.82
CA TYR A 25 9.26 -1.32 -3.03
C TYR A 25 9.00 -0.85 -1.60
N ILE A 26 10.03 -0.35 -0.92
CA ILE A 26 9.90 0.15 0.46
C ILE A 26 8.94 1.34 0.51
N GLU A 27 9.00 2.23 -0.48
CA GLU A 27 8.08 3.36 -0.57
C GLU A 27 6.62 2.88 -0.75
N GLN A 28 6.37 1.97 -1.69
CA GLN A 28 5.03 1.41 -1.89
C GLN A 28 4.52 0.66 -0.66
N LEU A 29 5.38 -0.13 -0.02
CA LEU A 29 5.05 -0.84 1.21
C LEU A 29 4.68 0.14 2.32
N THR A 30 5.42 1.25 2.45
CA THR A 30 5.16 2.29 3.44
C THR A 30 3.79 2.92 3.25
N TYR A 31 3.41 3.24 2.01
CA TYR A 31 2.08 3.78 1.71
C TYR A 31 0.96 2.78 2.06
N LEU A 32 1.10 1.52 1.65
CA LEU A 32 0.11 0.50 1.95
C LEU A 32 -0.02 0.23 3.45
N LEU A 33 1.09 0.17 4.18
CA LEU A 33 1.08 0.00 5.63
C LEU A 33 0.44 1.21 6.34
N PHE A 34 0.69 2.43 5.86
CA PHE A 34 0.04 3.61 6.39
C PHE A 34 -1.49 3.50 6.25
N LEU A 35 -1.99 3.08 5.09
CA LEU A 35 -3.42 2.87 4.85
C LEU A 35 -3.99 1.74 5.72
N LYS A 36 -3.27 0.63 5.89
CA LYS A 36 -3.67 -0.47 6.77
C LYS A 36 -3.78 -0.02 8.23
N MET A 37 -2.76 0.68 8.73
CA MET A 37 -2.76 1.17 10.11
C MET A 37 -3.81 2.25 10.34
N ALA A 38 -4.08 3.10 9.35
CA ALA A 38 -5.15 4.09 9.42
C ALA A 38 -6.52 3.40 9.55
N ASP A 39 -6.77 2.34 8.77
CA ASP A 39 -7.99 1.53 8.84
C ASP A 39 -8.14 0.86 10.22
N GLU A 40 -7.08 0.24 10.73
CA GLU A 40 -7.09 -0.43 12.06
C GLU A 40 -7.33 0.54 13.22
N ARG A 41 -6.83 1.77 13.11
CA ARG A 41 -6.97 2.81 14.15
C ARG A 41 -8.26 3.61 14.01
N GLY A 42 -9.07 3.36 12.98
CA GLY A 42 -10.27 4.14 12.69
C GLY A 42 -9.98 5.60 12.33
N ALA A 43 -8.83 5.87 11.71
CA ALA A 43 -8.47 7.21 11.25
C ALA A 43 -9.34 7.61 10.05
N GLU A 44 -9.85 8.85 10.08
CA GLU A 44 -10.65 9.38 8.98
C GLU A 44 -9.77 9.69 7.76
N LEU A 45 -9.93 8.87 6.73
CA LEU A 45 -9.36 9.08 5.41
C LEU A 45 -10.40 9.67 4.46
N PRO A 46 -9.98 10.28 3.34
CA PRO A 46 -10.91 10.70 2.30
C PRO A 46 -11.80 9.54 1.85
N GLU A 47 -13.07 9.81 1.54
CA GLU A 47 -14.01 8.79 1.07
C GLU A 47 -13.43 8.01 -0.12
N GLY A 48 -13.35 6.69 -0.02
CA GLY A 48 -12.79 5.85 -1.09
C GLY A 48 -11.26 5.79 -1.12
N CYS A 49 -10.55 6.33 -0.12
CA CYS A 49 -9.10 6.22 0.05
C CYS A 49 -8.70 5.28 1.20
N ASP A 50 -9.65 4.54 1.77
CA ASP A 50 -9.40 3.58 2.85
C ASP A 50 -8.89 2.22 2.35
N TRP A 51 -8.38 1.42 3.28
CA TRP A 51 -7.84 0.08 3.02
C TRP A 51 -8.89 -0.88 2.44
N GLN A 52 -10.13 -0.80 2.91
CA GLN A 52 -11.21 -1.69 2.48
C GLN A 52 -11.52 -1.52 0.99
N THR A 53 -11.48 -0.28 0.50
CA THR A 53 -11.69 0.00 -0.93
C THR A 53 -10.61 -0.65 -1.79
N LEU A 54 -9.33 -0.58 -1.40
CA LEU A 54 -8.22 -1.25 -2.08
C LEU A 54 -8.40 -2.77 -2.05
N LYS A 55 -8.72 -3.34 -0.89
CA LYS A 55 -8.95 -4.77 -0.72
C LYS A 55 -10.12 -5.29 -1.58
N SER A 56 -11.14 -4.47 -1.82
CA SER A 56 -12.30 -4.86 -2.63
C SER A 56 -12.04 -4.94 -4.14
N LYS A 57 -11.00 -4.28 -4.66
CA LYS A 57 -10.69 -4.24 -6.10
C LYS A 57 -9.75 -5.36 -6.53
N SER A 58 -9.70 -5.62 -7.84
CA SER A 58 -8.79 -6.57 -8.48
C SER A 58 -8.49 -6.17 -9.93
N GLY A 59 -7.45 -6.76 -10.52
CA GLY A 59 -7.06 -6.48 -11.90
C GLY A 59 -6.70 -5.00 -12.12
N VAL A 60 -6.96 -4.50 -13.33
CA VAL A 60 -6.69 -3.10 -13.71
C VAL A 60 -7.44 -2.11 -12.81
N ALA A 61 -8.65 -2.45 -12.37
CA ALA A 61 -9.41 -1.61 -11.45
C ALA A 61 -8.69 -1.40 -10.12
N LEU A 62 -7.84 -2.35 -9.67
CA LEU A 62 -7.04 -2.18 -8.46
C LEU A 62 -5.86 -1.23 -8.67
N THR A 63 -5.13 -1.36 -9.77
CA THR A 63 -3.98 -0.48 -10.08
C THR A 63 -4.43 0.95 -10.32
N ASP A 64 -5.55 1.14 -11.02
CA ASP A 64 -6.15 2.44 -11.26
C ASP A 64 -6.64 3.07 -9.96
N HIS A 65 -7.33 2.28 -9.12
CA HIS A 65 -7.81 2.74 -7.81
C HIS A 65 -6.65 3.13 -6.90
N TYR A 66 -5.61 2.30 -6.80
CA TYR A 66 -4.44 2.62 -5.98
C TYR A 66 -3.73 3.90 -6.44
N THR A 67 -3.59 4.10 -7.76
CA THR A 67 -3.05 5.34 -8.33
C THR A 67 -3.92 6.55 -7.96
N ASP A 68 -5.24 6.43 -8.03
CA ASP A 68 -6.16 7.49 -7.63
C ASP A 68 -6.08 7.80 -6.13
N VAL A 69 -5.98 6.78 -5.27
CA VAL A 69 -5.81 6.93 -3.82
C VAL A 69 -4.56 7.75 -3.51
N LEU A 70 -3.39 7.37 -4.05
CA LEU A 70 -2.14 8.12 -3.84
C LEU A 70 -2.27 9.57 -4.30
N ARG A 71 -2.86 9.80 -5.47
CA ARG A 71 -3.10 11.15 -6.02
C ARG A 71 -4.00 11.99 -5.10
N ARG A 72 -5.08 11.40 -4.58
CA ARG A 72 -6.03 12.09 -3.70
C ARG A 72 -5.44 12.40 -2.34
N LEU A 73 -4.62 11.51 -1.80
CA LEU A 73 -3.92 11.72 -0.52
C LEU A 73 -2.83 12.78 -0.65
N ARG A 74 -2.06 12.77 -1.75
CA ARG A 74 -1.10 13.83 -2.09
C ARG A 74 -1.74 15.22 -2.10
N GLY A 75 -2.99 15.33 -2.56
CA GLY A 75 -3.71 16.60 -2.64
C GLY A 75 -4.30 17.09 -1.31
N ARG A 76 -4.13 16.35 -0.20
CA ARG A 76 -4.66 16.76 1.11
C ARG A 76 -3.76 17.77 1.80
N PRO A 77 -4.31 18.72 2.57
CA PRO A 77 -3.50 19.59 3.42
C PRO A 77 -2.95 18.84 4.64
N GLY A 78 -1.85 19.33 5.18
CA GLY A 78 -1.23 18.83 6.41
C GLY A 78 -0.46 17.51 6.22
N LEU A 79 -0.32 16.75 7.31
CA LEU A 79 0.57 15.59 7.38
C LEU A 79 0.33 14.54 6.28
N LEU A 80 -0.93 14.31 5.89
CA LEU A 80 -1.24 13.37 4.80
C LEU A 80 -0.69 13.86 3.45
N GLY A 81 -0.83 15.15 3.14
CA GLY A 81 -0.23 15.72 1.94
C GLY A 81 1.28 15.59 1.94
N ASP A 82 1.91 15.84 3.09
CA ASP A 82 3.36 15.80 3.24
C ASP A 82 3.91 14.37 3.07
N ILE A 83 3.27 13.37 3.68
CA ILE A 83 3.66 11.94 3.54
C ILE A 83 3.53 11.48 2.09
N PHE A 84 2.48 11.91 1.40
CA PHE A 84 2.16 11.45 0.04
C PHE A 84 2.62 12.42 -1.06
N ALA A 85 3.40 13.46 -0.73
CA ALA A 85 3.71 14.59 -1.61
C ALA A 85 4.26 14.19 -2.99
N GLN A 86 5.04 13.11 -3.06
CA GLN A 86 5.65 12.59 -4.29
C GLN A 86 5.17 11.16 -4.64
N SER A 87 4.11 10.68 -3.99
CA SER A 87 3.67 9.29 -4.09
C SER A 87 3.21 8.89 -5.49
N GLU A 88 3.97 8.05 -6.17
CA GLU A 88 3.60 7.50 -7.48
C GLU A 88 3.46 5.98 -7.38
N SER A 89 2.47 5.40 -8.05
CA SER A 89 2.35 3.94 -8.08
C SER A 89 3.45 3.34 -8.96
N ARG A 90 4.15 2.35 -8.43
CA ARG A 90 5.16 1.57 -9.17
C ARG A 90 4.62 0.22 -9.67
N PHE A 91 3.37 -0.12 -9.34
CA PHE A 91 2.79 -1.40 -9.72
C PHE A 91 2.19 -1.37 -11.12
N SER A 92 2.90 -1.94 -12.08
CA SER A 92 2.36 -2.22 -13.42
C SER A 92 1.59 -3.56 -13.47
N ASN A 93 1.91 -4.49 -12.57
CA ASN A 93 1.29 -5.81 -12.52
C ASN A 93 0.21 -5.86 -11.40
N PRO A 94 -1.08 -5.95 -11.75
CA PRO A 94 -2.16 -5.94 -10.77
C PRO A 94 -2.19 -7.18 -9.87
N VAL A 95 -1.65 -8.31 -10.33
CA VAL A 95 -1.56 -9.54 -9.52
C VAL A 95 -0.62 -9.33 -8.33
N ASN A 96 0.49 -8.64 -8.57
CA ASN A 96 1.48 -8.37 -7.55
C ASN A 96 0.97 -7.39 -6.49
N LEU A 97 0.33 -6.31 -6.92
CA LEU A 97 -0.30 -5.37 -6.00
C LEU A 97 -1.37 -6.08 -5.15
N LYS A 98 -2.21 -6.90 -5.77
CA LYS A 98 -3.23 -7.68 -5.04
C LYS A 98 -2.61 -8.62 -4.02
N ARG A 99 -1.52 -9.30 -4.39
CA ARG A 99 -0.80 -10.22 -3.51
C ARG A 99 -0.13 -9.51 -2.34
N LEU A 100 0.46 -8.33 -2.57
CA LEU A 100 1.03 -7.53 -1.49
C LEU A 100 -0.04 -7.04 -0.51
N ILE A 101 -1.16 -6.53 -1.03
CA ILE A 101 -2.31 -6.12 -0.19
C ILE A 101 -2.80 -7.30 0.64
N ALA A 102 -2.99 -8.48 0.02
CA ALA A 102 -3.41 -9.67 0.75
C ALA A 102 -2.41 -10.08 1.83
N LEU A 103 -1.10 -10.00 1.53
CA LEU A 103 -0.04 -10.33 2.49
C LEU A 103 -0.03 -9.38 3.69
N ILE A 104 -0.20 -8.07 3.46
CA ILE A 104 -0.32 -7.08 4.54
C ILE A 104 -1.60 -7.32 5.35
N ASP A 105 -2.69 -7.72 4.71
CA ASP A 105 -3.98 -7.96 5.36
C ASP A 105 -4.03 -9.21 6.26
N GLU A 106 -3.03 -10.10 6.17
CA GLU A 106 -2.94 -11.31 6.99
C GLU A 106 -2.72 -11.04 8.49
N ASP A 107 -2.23 -9.84 8.85
CA ASP A 107 -1.83 -9.50 10.22
C ASP A 107 -2.38 -8.13 10.68
N VAL A 108 -2.34 -7.91 12.00
CA VAL A 108 -2.71 -6.64 12.65
C VAL A 108 -1.45 -5.81 12.88
N TRP A 109 -1.29 -4.73 12.11
CA TRP A 109 -0.06 -3.94 12.09
C TRP A 109 0.01 -2.90 13.21
N SER A 110 -1.14 -2.37 13.64
CA SER A 110 -1.26 -1.40 14.72
C SER A 110 -0.80 -1.92 16.08
N GLU A 111 -0.77 -3.25 16.24
CA GLU A 111 -0.38 -3.95 17.47
C GLU A 111 1.07 -4.45 17.45
N MET A 112 1.77 -4.36 16.31
CA MET A 112 3.17 -4.77 16.19
C MET A 112 4.06 -3.71 16.88
N GLN A 113 4.36 -3.94 18.17
CA GLN A 113 5.36 -3.19 18.94
C GLN A 113 6.71 -3.92 18.99
#